data_AF-A0A947N8B5-F1
#
_entry.id   AF-A0A947N8B5-F1
#
_cell.length_a   1.000
_cell.length_b   1.000
_cell.length_c   1.000
_cell.angle_alpha   90.00
_cell.angle_beta   90.00
_cell.angle_gamma   90.00
#
_symmetry.space_group_name_H-M   'P 1'
#
loop_
_entity.id
_entity.type
_entity.pdbx_description
1 polymer ?
#
loop_
_entity_poly.entity_id
_entity_poly.type
_entity_poly.pdbx_seq_one_letter_code
_entity_poly.pdbx_strand_id
1 'polypeptide(L)' 'MDNALSLMELKQALKLMIIEECDKDVEIDDILDDEILFDGALELDSLDALQICMAVKSNYGVRIEGGPDARKA' A
#
# COMPACT_ATOMS: atom_id res chain seq x y z
N MET A 1 2.76 -25.03 1.10
CA MET A 1 3.82 -24.17 1.66
C MET A 1 3.11 -22.91 2.10
N ASP A 2 2.70 -22.89 3.36
CA ASP A 2 2.03 -21.75 3.98
C ASP A 2 3.07 -20.65 4.10
N ASN A 3 3.08 -19.73 3.14
CA ASN A 3 3.98 -18.59 3.17
C ASN A 3 3.40 -17.57 4.15
N ALA A 4 3.49 -17.88 5.44
CA ALA A 4 3.16 -16.95 6.50
C ALA A 4 4.27 -15.89 6.54
N LEU A 5 4.14 -14.87 5.70
CA LEU A 5 4.91 -13.63 5.83
C LEU A 5 4.71 -13.12 7.25
N SER A 6 5.81 -12.88 7.95
CA SER A 6 5.76 -12.16 9.22
C SER A 6 5.20 -10.75 8.98
N LEU A 7 4.65 -10.12 10.04
CA LEU A 7 4.07 -8.78 9.94
C LEU A 7 5.04 -7.77 9.30
N MET A 8 6.34 -7.91 9.57
CA MET A 8 7.39 -7.04 9.06
C MET A 8 7.61 -7.26 7.54
N GLU A 9 7.64 -8.52 7.11
CA GLU A 9 7.76 -8.86 5.68
C GLU A 9 6.51 -8.46 4.90
N LEU A 10 5.32 -8.58 5.49
CA LEU A 10 4.08 -8.11 4.88
C LEU A 10 4.10 -6.59 4.68
N LYS A 11 4.53 -5.83 5.69
CA LYS A 11 4.68 -4.37 5.59
C LYS A 11 5.65 -3.98 4.47
N GLN A 12 6.82 -4.62 4.40
CA GLN A 12 7.80 -4.37 3.34
C GLN A 12 7.24 -4.72 1.96
N ALA A 13 6.57 -5.86 1.82
CA ALA A 13 5.96 -6.26 0.55
C ALA A 13 4.85 -5.30 0.10
N LEU A 14 4.07 -4.75 1.03
CA LEU A 14 3.07 -3.73 0.72
C LEU A 14 3.70 -2.40 0.31
N LYS A 15 4.74 -1.94 1.02
CA LYS A 15 5.48 -0.72 0.64
C LYS A 15 6.08 -0.83 -0.75
N LEU A 16 6.75 -1.95 -1.02
CA LEU A 16 7.39 -2.21 -2.31
C LEU A 16 6.35 -2.27 -3.43
N MET A 17 5.20 -2.92 -3.19
CA MET A 17 4.07 -2.91 -4.12
C MET A 17 3.55 -1.51 -4.40
N ILE A 18 3.41 -0.65 -3.38
CA ILE A 18 2.94 0.73 -3.57
C ILE A 18 3.94 1.52 -4.44
N ILE A 19 5.24 1.39 -4.17
CA ILE A 19 6.30 2.08 -4.93
C ILE A 19 6.29 1.62 -6.40
N GLU A 20 6.23 0.31 -6.64
CA GLU A 20 6.24 -0.27 -7.99
C GLU A 20 4.96 0.05 -8.77
N GLU A 21 3.79 -0.07 -8.15
CA GLU A 21 2.50 0.16 -8.83
C GLU A 21 2.24 1.65 -9.08
N CYS A 22 2.69 2.53 -8.19
CA CYS A 22 2.50 3.98 -8.28
C CYS A 22 3.72 4.73 -8.87
N ASP A 23 4.74 3.99 -9.34
CA ASP A 23 5.97 4.51 -9.97
C ASP A 23 6.60 5.68 -9.18
N LYS A 24 6.75 5.50 -7.86
CA LYS A 24 7.29 6.54 -6.97
C LYS A 24 8.81 6.42 -6.86
N ASP A 25 9.50 7.56 -6.93
CA ASP A 25 10.96 7.64 -6.78
C ASP A 25 11.33 7.82 -5.30
N VAL A 26 10.97 6.83 -4.48
CA VAL A 26 11.26 6.78 -3.04
C VAL A 26 11.68 5.38 -2.63
N GLU A 27 12.44 5.25 -1.55
CA GLU A 27 12.84 3.95 -1.02
C GLU A 27 11.82 3.41 -0.03
N ILE A 28 11.77 2.08 0.14
CA ILE A 28 10.90 1.43 1.14
C ILE A 28 11.19 1.88 2.58
N ASP A 29 12.41 2.33 2.85
CA ASP A 29 12.87 2.85 4.15
C ASP A 29 12.40 4.29 4.39
N ASP A 30 12.05 5.04 3.34
CA ASP A 30 11.52 6.40 3.48
C ASP A 30 10.04 6.41 3.89
N ILE A 31 9.32 5.32 3.64
CA ILE A 31 7.90 5.17 4.00
C ILE A 31 7.81 4.65 5.44
N LEU A 32 7.28 5.45 6.37
CA LEU A 32 7.03 4.98 7.73
C LEU A 32 5.75 4.13 7.81
N ASP A 33 5.72 3.19 8.76
CA ASP A 33 4.56 2.30 8.94
C ASP A 33 3.28 3.02 9.39
N ASP A 34 3.44 4.17 10.06
CA ASP A 34 2.36 4.99 10.62
C ASP A 34 2.14 6.29 9.83
N GLU A 35 2.75 6.42 8.65
CA GLU A 35 2.60 7.59 7.79
C GLU A 35 1.38 7.48 6.89
N ILE A 36 0.75 8.64 6.65
CA ILE A 36 -0.40 8.73 5.78
C ILE A 36 0.08 8.58 4.33
N LEU A 37 -0.42 7.57 3.62
CA LEU A 37 -0.06 7.30 2.23
C LEU A 37 -0.64 8.35 1.26
N PHE A 38 -1.90 8.73 1.46
CA PHE A 38 -2.60 9.77 0.69
C PHE A 38 -2.44 11.14 1.37
N ASP A 39 -2.16 12.22 0.63
CA ASP A 39 -1.80 13.54 1.18
C ASP A 39 -0.51 13.59 2.03
N GLY A 40 0.28 12.51 2.08
CA GLY A 40 1.59 12.45 2.72
C GLY A 40 2.76 12.69 1.74
N ALA A 41 3.96 12.24 2.11
CA ALA A 41 5.18 12.43 1.32
C ALA A 41 5.16 11.73 -0.06
N LEU A 42 4.30 10.73 -0.23
CA LEU A 42 4.17 9.94 -1.46
C LEU A 42 3.36 10.62 -2.57
N GLU A 43 2.67 11.72 -2.24
CA GLU A 43 1.80 12.47 -3.16
C GLU A 43 0.93 11.53 -4.02
N LEU A 44 0.31 10.53 -3.40
CA LEU A 44 -0.53 9.56 -4.11
C LEU A 44 -1.79 10.22 -4.62
N ASP A 45 -2.11 9.99 -5.89
CA ASP A 45 -3.33 10.47 -6.51
C ASP A 45 -4.47 9.44 -6.47
N SER A 46 -5.61 9.80 -7.08
CA SER A 46 -6.77 8.90 -7.14
C SER A 46 -6.57 7.66 -8.03
N LEU A 47 -5.63 7.71 -8.98
CA LEU A 47 -5.28 6.60 -9.87
C LEU A 47 -4.36 5.63 -9.14
N ASP A 48 -3.38 6.16 -8.39
CA ASP A 48 -2.52 5.41 -7.48
C ASP A 48 -3.36 4.61 -6.48
N ALA A 49 -4.36 5.25 -5.86
CA ALA A 49 -5.29 4.58 -4.95
C ALA A 49 -5.96 3.35 -5.56
N LEU A 50 -6.38 3.48 -6.82
CA LEU A 50 -7.05 2.41 -7.55
C LEU A 50 -6.09 1.27 -7.87
N GLN A 51 -4.86 1.58 -8.29
CA GLN A 51 -3.83 0.57 -8.57
C GLN A 51 -3.49 -0.23 -7.32
N ILE A 52 -3.27 0.44 -6.18
CA ILE A 52 -3.01 -0.24 -4.90
C ILE A 52 -4.18 -1.17 -4.54
N CYS A 53 -5.42 -0.71 -4.67
CA CYS A 53 -6.60 -1.53 -4.42
C CYS A 53 -6.66 -2.77 -5.34
N MET A 54 -6.29 -2.62 -6.62
CA MET A 54 -6.26 -3.71 -7.58
C MET A 54 -5.12 -4.69 -7.29
N ALA A 55 -3.93 -4.19 -6.96
CA ALA A 55 -2.75 -4.98 -6.65
C ALA A 55 -2.96 -5.80 -5.38
N VAL A 56 -3.53 -5.21 -4.32
CA VAL A 56 -3.87 -5.94 -3.08
C VAL A 56 -4.91 -7.03 -3.35
N LYS A 57 -5.92 -6.74 -4.18
CA LYS A 57 -6.92 -7.73 -4.59
C LYS A 57 -6.31 -8.88 -5.39
N SER A 58 -5.36 -8.59 -6.27
CA SER A 58 -4.69 -9.61 -7.08
C SER A 58 -3.73 -10.47 -6.24
N ASN A 59 -2.91 -9.83 -5.40
CA ASN A 59 -1.83 -10.49 -4.67
C ASN A 59 -2.30 -11.20 -3.40
N TYR A 60 -3.31 -10.65 -2.71
CA TYR A 60 -3.80 -11.19 -1.44
C TYR A 60 -5.24 -11.70 -1.49
N GLY A 61 -5.96 -11.48 -2.61
CA GLY A 61 -7.38 -11.83 -2.69
C GLY A 61 -8.28 -10.94 -1.83
N VAL A 62 -7.74 -9.84 -1.27
CA VAL A 62 -8.46 -8.93 -0.37
C VAL A 62 -8.96 -7.72 -1.15
N ARG A 63 -10.25 -7.39 -1.02
CA ARG A 63 -10.81 -6.19 -1.63
C ARG A 63 -10.75 -5.04 -0.65
N ILE A 64 -9.99 -4.00 -1.00
CA ILE A 64 -10.06 -2.71 -0.31
C ILE A 64 -11.26 -1.96 -0.89
N GLU A 65 -12.37 -1.92 -0.15
CA GLU A 65 -13.51 -1.07 -0.49
C GLU A 65 -13.36 0.27 0.23
N GLY A 66 -13.46 1.37 -0.52
CA GLY A 66 -13.45 2.73 0.02
C GLY A 66 -14.73 3.00 0.82
N GLY A 67 -14.79 2.47 2.04
CA GLY A 67 -15.80 2.81 3.04
C GLY A 67 -15.42 4.08 3.79
N PRO A 68 -16.36 4.73 4.49
CA PRO A 68 -16.12 5.96 5.26
C PRO A 68 -15.02 5.85 6.34
N ASP A 69 -14.58 4.63 6.68
CA ASP A 69 -13.46 4.36 7.57
C ASP A 69 -12.07 4.54 6.92
N ALA A 70 -11.95 4.50 5.59
CA ALA A 70 -10.69 4.75 4.87
C ALA A 70 -10.21 6.22 4.93
N ARG A 71 -11.06 7.13 5.45
CA ARG A 71 -10.77 8.56 5.62
C ARG A 71 -10.37 8.95 7.05
N LYS A 72 -10.23 8.00 7.98
CA LYS A 72 -10.13 8.29 9.42
C LYS A 72 -8.97 7.63 10.18
N ALA A 73 -8.08 6.90 9.52
CA ALA A 73 -6.89 6.36 10.16
C ALA A 73 -5.70 7.29 9.92
#